data_AF-A0A926YMU3-F1
#
_entry.id   AF-A0A926YMU3-F1
#
_cell.length_a   1.000
_cell.length_b   1.000
_cell.length_c   1.000
_cell.angle_alpha   90.00
_cell.angle_beta   90.00
_cell.angle_gamma   90.00
#
_symmetry.space_group_name_H-M   'P 1'
#
loop_
_entity.id
_entity.type
_entity.pdbx_description
1 polymer ?
#
loop_
_entity_poly.entity_id
_entity_poly.type
_entity_poly.pdbx_seq_one_letter_code
_entity_poly.pdbx_strand_id
1 'polypeptide(L)'
;MSRRSNEWNQVWEQQDGGSAMQKRVDVALPSLRAVNLALPLLFLGLVPEAIAQPVPQPTELRPLQGQNPPLQPLPGQILQPLPGQSPPLQPLPSQNPQPLPGQNPPLQPLPGQNPQPLPGQNLDVQPSQNQVPEVKTPPTQPPAAQPTPSKKTDEFPPNPLESTAPDPLLPQTAVPRPLSALERKQLTAALDNLNNQATATLQQGDRVGAFALWYRELRLRRALGAVEETKALGRVGDIAWKESLTPDVRWITKRLDTILAQHQLSTATMATAPATGDTVPLDPVATPPPSNTSDTSAVLSSSDRAGRLAVLQALGVAYQQVRLPKPAVAIYTQIVTDAKQRRDEKQTDEALITLAQLHLTWLDYPNAAVTYQELSSRAKARGDRQNESIYLTRLAYSYEQAKQPAQAITVQQQLVALYETLPDPLSIPALKIKIADNYQLLARPDQAEQYYQSAYQLAQPTLQLAYASEALQKLGALYRANDRLDAALKVFDYLVSLEQQSYNLYGMMHAYDQIGQIQRDRKQNQQAVAAFQQGLGLARQLKYRQDYFTAQIQEMNK
;
A
#
# COMPACT_ATOMS: atom_id res chain seq x y z
N MET A 1 43.32 19.64 -10.70
CA MET A 1 42.28 18.83 -10.05
C MET A 1 42.53 18.48 -8.58
N SER A 2 43.65 18.89 -7.94
CA SER A 2 44.07 18.37 -6.61
C SER A 2 43.61 19.20 -5.38
N ARG A 3 42.37 19.71 -5.33
CA ARG A 3 41.86 20.45 -4.13
C ARG A 3 40.80 19.68 -3.32
N ARG A 4 39.85 19.01 -3.98
CA ARG A 4 38.73 18.31 -3.29
C ARG A 4 39.16 17.09 -2.46
N SER A 5 40.34 16.53 -2.70
CA SER A 5 40.92 15.45 -1.87
C SER A 5 41.22 15.91 -0.44
N ASN A 6 41.54 17.19 -0.24
CA ASN A 6 42.00 17.71 1.04
C ASN A 6 40.84 18.18 1.93
N GLU A 7 39.74 18.62 1.31
CA GLU A 7 38.48 18.91 2.01
C GLU A 7 37.96 17.67 2.75
N TRP A 8 38.15 16.48 2.17
CA TRP A 8 37.79 15.19 2.77
C TRP A 8 38.59 14.86 4.04
N ASN A 9 39.87 15.23 4.09
CA ASN A 9 40.67 15.07 5.30
C ASN A 9 40.25 16.09 6.37
N GLN A 10 40.08 17.37 6.04
CA GLN A 10 39.75 18.41 7.03
C GLN A 10 38.40 18.19 7.76
N VAL A 11 37.40 17.60 7.11
CA VAL A 11 36.09 17.31 7.73
C VAL A 11 36.20 16.22 8.82
N TRP A 12 37.14 15.28 8.70
CA TRP A 12 37.32 14.17 9.64
C TRP A 12 38.48 14.38 10.62
N GLU A 13 39.58 14.99 10.21
CA GLU A 13 40.72 15.34 11.08
C GLU A 13 40.34 16.35 12.19
N GLN A 14 39.30 17.17 12.00
CA GLN A 14 38.73 18.00 13.07
C GLN A 14 37.88 17.21 14.09
N GLN A 15 37.47 15.98 13.76
CA GLN A 15 36.69 15.10 14.64
C GLN A 15 37.54 14.01 15.30
N ASP A 16 38.66 13.59 14.67
CA ASP A 16 39.69 12.71 15.25
C ASP A 16 40.52 13.38 16.38
N GLY A 17 39.97 14.40 17.04
CA GLY A 17 40.40 14.91 18.34
C GLY A 17 40.12 13.94 19.48
N GLY A 18 40.66 12.72 19.39
CA GLY A 18 40.39 11.54 20.26
C GLY A 18 40.73 11.69 21.75
N SER A 19 41.07 12.90 22.21
CA SER A 19 41.28 13.25 23.62
C SER A 19 40.14 14.09 24.21
N ALA A 20 39.15 14.52 23.41
CA ALA A 20 38.09 15.43 23.83
C ALA A 20 36.85 14.73 24.40
N MET A 21 36.44 13.57 23.87
CA MET A 21 35.21 12.90 24.28
C MET A 21 35.30 12.26 25.68
N GLN A 22 36.49 11.95 26.19
CA GLN A 22 36.69 11.46 27.56
C GLN A 22 36.35 12.48 28.66
N LYS A 23 36.07 13.75 28.32
CA LYS A 23 35.84 14.85 29.28
C LYS A 23 34.42 15.46 29.26
N ARG A 24 33.43 14.77 28.70
CA ARG A 24 32.00 15.17 28.74
C ARG A 24 31.03 14.04 29.09
N VAL A 25 31.49 13.02 29.84
CA VAL A 25 30.62 12.01 30.45
C VAL A 25 30.14 12.45 31.84
N ASP A 26 30.91 13.27 32.54
CA ASP A 26 30.48 13.97 33.75
C ASP A 26 29.79 15.32 33.42
N VAL A 27 28.89 15.73 34.32
CA VAL A 27 28.08 16.97 34.28
C VAL A 27 26.96 17.01 33.23
N ALA A 28 25.89 16.22 33.45
CA ALA A 28 24.50 16.59 33.14
C ALA A 28 23.44 15.64 33.75
N LEU A 29 23.33 15.54 35.09
CA LEU A 29 22.22 14.83 35.76
C LEU A 29 21.49 15.71 36.79
N PRO A 30 20.34 16.32 36.42
CA PRO A 30 19.41 16.93 37.36
C PRO A 30 18.07 16.18 37.40
N SER A 31 17.88 15.37 38.44
CA SER A 31 16.58 14.97 39.02
C SER A 31 15.42 14.63 38.06
N LEU A 32 15.19 13.33 37.80
CA LEU A 32 13.87 12.83 37.42
C LEU A 32 12.89 13.03 38.59
N ARG A 33 12.08 14.10 38.55
CA ARG A 33 10.85 14.15 39.35
C ARG A 33 9.79 13.28 38.67
N ALA A 34 9.26 12.31 39.40
CA ALA A 34 8.18 11.47 38.89
C ALA A 34 6.93 12.31 38.60
N VAL A 35 6.47 12.27 37.36
CA VAL A 35 5.18 12.84 36.93
C VAL A 35 4.34 11.69 36.39
N ASN A 36 3.35 11.27 37.17
CA ASN A 36 2.32 10.33 36.70
C ASN A 36 1.48 11.03 35.64
N LEU A 37 1.63 10.63 34.37
CA LEU A 37 0.73 10.98 33.28
C LEU A 37 0.28 9.70 32.58
N ALA A 38 -1.04 9.47 32.59
CA ALA A 38 -1.65 8.31 31.94
C ALA A 38 -1.72 8.51 30.43
N LEU A 39 -1.49 7.43 29.66
CA LEU A 39 -1.78 7.41 28.23
C LEU A 39 -3.30 7.33 28.00
N PRO A 40 -3.89 8.20 27.17
CA PRO A 40 -5.19 7.95 26.57
C PRO A 40 -5.01 7.10 25.31
N LEU A 41 -5.18 5.78 25.42
CA LEU A 41 -5.39 4.93 24.24
C LEU A 41 -6.81 5.14 23.72
N LEU A 42 -6.95 5.44 22.43
CA LEU A 42 -8.24 5.48 21.72
C LEU A 42 -8.84 4.07 21.61
N PHE A 43 -10.12 3.88 21.95
CA PHE A 43 -11.05 3.00 21.23
C PHE A 43 -12.51 3.26 21.64
N LEU A 44 -13.47 2.78 20.84
CA LEU A 44 -14.89 3.19 20.90
C LEU A 44 -15.83 1.96 20.92
N GLY A 45 -16.00 1.35 22.10
CA GLY A 45 -17.01 0.33 22.48
C GLY A 45 -16.93 -1.07 21.81
N LEU A 46 -17.56 -2.14 22.28
CA LEU A 46 -18.35 -2.51 23.50
C LEU A 46 -18.59 -4.07 23.42
N VAL A 47 -19.16 -4.86 24.35
CA VAL A 47 -19.99 -4.62 25.56
C VAL A 47 -19.30 -5.19 26.86
N PRO A 48 -19.63 -6.31 27.59
CA PRO A 48 -19.19 -6.49 29.00
C PRO A 48 -18.63 -7.88 29.45
N GLU A 49 -18.40 -8.02 30.77
CA GLU A 49 -18.51 -9.22 31.66
C GLU A 49 -17.56 -10.45 31.46
N ALA A 50 -16.92 -11.03 32.51
CA ALA A 50 -16.97 -10.77 33.97
C ALA A 50 -15.75 -11.35 34.75
N ILE A 51 -15.76 -11.15 36.08
CA ILE A 51 -14.92 -11.75 37.15
C ILE A 51 -13.49 -11.17 37.29
N ALA A 52 -13.10 -10.86 38.54
CA ALA A 52 -11.82 -10.29 38.94
C ALA A 52 -11.14 -11.10 40.06
N GLN A 53 -9.81 -10.96 40.21
CA GLN A 53 -8.96 -11.30 41.37
C GLN A 53 -7.72 -10.35 41.36
N PRO A 54 -6.99 -10.14 42.47
CA PRO A 54 -6.16 -8.93 42.67
C PRO A 54 -4.67 -9.04 42.28
N VAL A 55 -4.03 -7.88 42.18
CA VAL A 55 -2.60 -7.68 41.85
C VAL A 55 -1.75 -7.48 43.14
N PRO A 56 -0.59 -8.16 43.30
CA PRO A 56 0.34 -7.90 44.41
C PRO A 56 1.22 -6.66 44.18
N GLN A 57 1.59 -5.97 45.26
CA GLN A 57 2.50 -4.80 45.21
C GLN A 57 3.98 -5.21 45.17
N PRO A 58 4.88 -4.39 44.57
CA PRO A 58 6.32 -4.65 44.55
C PRO A 58 6.96 -4.40 45.93
N THR A 59 7.93 -5.23 46.30
CA THR A 59 8.73 -5.07 47.53
C THR A 59 9.99 -4.24 47.25
N GLU A 60 10.32 -3.30 48.13
CA GLU A 60 11.57 -2.52 48.05
C GLU A 60 12.81 -3.38 48.30
N LEU A 61 13.91 -3.09 47.60
CA LEU A 61 15.23 -3.67 47.85
C LEU A 61 16.21 -2.60 48.35
N ARG A 62 16.84 -2.88 49.50
CA ARG A 62 17.88 -2.03 50.09
C ARG A 62 19.23 -2.24 49.37
N PRO A 63 20.11 -1.22 49.31
CA PRO A 63 21.39 -1.34 48.62
C PRO A 63 22.38 -2.20 49.40
N LEU A 64 23.21 -2.96 48.68
CA LEU A 64 24.42 -3.60 49.19
C LEU A 64 25.62 -3.26 48.31
N GLN A 65 26.81 -3.30 48.91
CA GLN A 65 28.03 -2.73 48.35
C GLN A 65 28.93 -3.82 47.73
N GLY A 66 29.47 -3.53 46.54
CA GLY A 66 30.84 -3.90 46.16
C GLY A 66 31.11 -5.30 45.58
N GLN A 67 32.21 -5.33 44.81
CA GLN A 67 32.96 -6.49 44.30
C GLN A 67 32.30 -7.32 43.17
N ASN A 68 32.89 -7.22 41.97
CA ASN A 68 32.61 -8.11 40.82
C ASN A 68 33.38 -9.43 40.94
N PRO A 69 32.71 -10.59 40.81
CA PRO A 69 33.30 -11.80 40.23
C PRO A 69 33.00 -11.90 38.71
N PRO A 70 33.82 -12.62 37.92
CA PRO A 70 33.59 -12.78 36.49
C PRO A 70 32.45 -13.79 36.22
N LEU A 71 31.55 -13.47 35.28
CA LEU A 71 30.46 -14.35 34.86
C LEU A 71 30.74 -15.04 33.52
N GLN A 72 30.46 -16.34 33.48
CA GLN A 72 30.52 -17.19 32.29
C GLN A 72 29.24 -17.02 31.45
N PRO A 73 29.27 -17.31 30.13
CA PRO A 73 28.11 -17.10 29.26
C PRO A 73 26.97 -18.10 29.55
N LEU A 74 25.76 -17.57 29.74
CA LEU A 74 24.52 -18.34 29.82
C LEU A 74 23.98 -18.66 28.41
N PRO A 75 23.51 -19.89 28.15
CA PRO A 75 22.93 -20.26 26.86
C PRO A 75 21.43 -19.92 26.76
N GLY A 76 20.99 -19.57 25.55
CA GLY A 76 19.60 -19.79 25.10
C GLY A 76 18.51 -18.88 25.66
N GLN A 77 18.43 -17.64 25.15
CA GLN A 77 17.15 -16.93 25.02
C GLN A 77 16.97 -16.42 23.60
N ILE A 78 15.77 -16.62 23.03
CA ILE A 78 15.43 -16.18 21.67
C ILE A 78 14.87 -14.76 21.75
N LEU A 79 15.68 -13.78 21.36
CA LEU A 79 15.22 -12.40 21.19
C LEU A 79 14.33 -12.29 19.95
N GLN A 80 13.18 -11.64 20.09
CA GLN A 80 12.33 -11.28 18.96
C GLN A 80 12.93 -10.08 18.21
N PRO A 81 12.89 -10.04 16.86
CA PRO A 81 13.46 -8.95 16.09
C PRO A 81 12.60 -7.67 16.17
N LEU A 82 13.25 -6.53 16.35
CA LEU A 82 12.66 -5.20 16.15
C LEU A 82 12.46 -4.92 14.63
N PRO A 83 11.45 -4.12 14.25
CA PRO A 83 11.08 -3.94 12.84
C PRO A 83 12.16 -3.13 12.08
N GLY A 84 12.57 -3.65 10.91
CA GLY A 84 13.48 -2.95 9.99
C GLY A 84 14.48 -3.85 9.26
N GLN A 85 14.72 -5.07 9.74
CA GLN A 85 15.69 -5.99 9.12
C GLN A 85 15.04 -6.90 8.07
N SER A 86 15.73 -7.10 6.94
CA SER A 86 15.51 -8.24 6.05
C SER A 86 16.48 -9.36 6.43
N PRO A 87 16.02 -10.59 6.72
CA PRO A 87 16.91 -11.69 7.12
C PRO A 87 17.75 -12.21 5.93
N PRO A 88 18.95 -12.75 6.18
CA PRO A 88 19.77 -13.37 5.13
C PRO A 88 19.12 -14.67 4.62
N LEU A 89 19.24 -14.90 3.31
CA LEU A 89 18.68 -16.08 2.64
C LEU A 89 19.38 -17.37 3.10
N GLN A 90 18.59 -18.33 3.58
CA GLN A 90 19.00 -19.73 3.80
C GLN A 90 18.22 -20.65 2.85
N PRO A 91 18.80 -21.78 2.39
CA PRO A 91 18.10 -22.73 1.53
C PRO A 91 17.03 -23.50 2.30
N LEU A 92 15.78 -23.50 1.82
CA LEU A 92 14.68 -24.26 2.43
C LEU A 92 14.74 -25.76 2.05
N PRO A 93 14.44 -26.68 2.98
CA PRO A 93 13.99 -28.03 2.63
C PRO A 93 12.55 -27.98 2.10
N SER A 94 12.21 -28.93 1.21
CA SER A 94 10.95 -28.90 0.45
C SER A 94 9.70 -29.15 1.30
N GLN A 95 8.90 -28.10 1.54
CA GLN A 95 7.49 -28.21 1.95
C GLN A 95 6.60 -27.19 1.22
N ASN A 96 5.29 -27.46 1.20
CA ASN A 96 4.32 -26.81 0.31
C ASN A 96 4.06 -25.34 0.72
N PRO A 97 4.09 -24.36 -0.21
CA PRO A 97 4.09 -22.94 0.17
C PRO A 97 2.70 -22.40 0.55
N GLN A 98 2.61 -21.77 1.73
CA GLN A 98 1.56 -20.79 2.05
C GLN A 98 2.01 -19.38 1.61
N PRO A 99 1.09 -18.51 1.13
CA PRO A 99 1.44 -17.18 0.65
C PRO A 99 1.68 -16.17 1.79
N LEU A 100 2.70 -15.32 1.63
CA LEU A 100 2.99 -14.18 2.50
C LEU A 100 2.11 -12.96 2.14
N PRO A 101 1.77 -12.09 3.12
CA PRO A 101 0.95 -10.92 2.86
C PRO A 101 1.69 -9.88 2.01
N GLY A 102 1.08 -9.49 0.88
CA GLY A 102 1.59 -8.45 -0.01
C GLY A 102 1.62 -8.83 -1.50
N GLN A 103 1.48 -10.11 -1.84
CA GLN A 103 1.32 -10.54 -3.23
C GLN A 103 -0.16 -10.65 -3.60
N ASN A 104 -0.65 -9.74 -4.44
CA ASN A 104 -1.87 -10.01 -5.20
C ASN A 104 -1.59 -11.17 -6.19
N PRO A 105 -2.54 -12.09 -6.42
CA PRO A 105 -2.43 -13.04 -7.52
C PRO A 105 -2.30 -12.30 -8.87
N PRO A 106 -1.68 -12.91 -9.89
CA PRO A 106 -1.39 -12.24 -11.16
C PRO A 106 -2.66 -11.67 -11.79
N LEU A 107 -2.53 -10.45 -12.35
CA LEU A 107 -3.63 -9.72 -12.98
C LEU A 107 -4.27 -10.55 -14.10
N GLN A 108 -5.47 -11.07 -13.84
CA GLN A 108 -6.33 -11.58 -14.91
C GLN A 108 -6.69 -10.42 -15.87
N PRO A 109 -6.74 -10.66 -17.19
CA PRO A 109 -7.05 -9.61 -18.14
C PRO A 109 -8.43 -9.01 -17.90
N LEU A 110 -8.53 -7.68 -18.03
CA LEU A 110 -9.78 -6.94 -17.88
C LEU A 110 -10.84 -7.47 -18.87
N PRO A 111 -12.06 -7.82 -18.41
CA PRO A 111 -13.12 -8.28 -19.31
C PRO A 111 -13.61 -7.12 -20.19
N GLY A 112 -13.34 -7.17 -21.50
CA GLY A 112 -13.83 -6.16 -22.43
C GLY A 112 -13.03 -5.92 -23.72
N GLN A 113 -11.94 -6.64 -23.99
CA GLN A 113 -11.20 -6.53 -25.26
C GLN A 113 -11.26 -7.83 -26.06
N ASN A 114 -11.73 -7.71 -27.31
CA ASN A 114 -11.87 -8.81 -28.26
C ASN A 114 -10.85 -8.59 -29.40
N PRO A 115 -9.75 -9.36 -29.49
CA PRO A 115 -8.73 -9.13 -30.51
C PRO A 115 -9.22 -9.62 -31.89
N GLN A 116 -9.18 -8.75 -32.89
CA GLN A 116 -9.39 -9.14 -34.29
C GLN A 116 -8.18 -9.93 -34.80
N PRO A 117 -8.37 -11.02 -35.57
CA PRO A 117 -7.26 -11.72 -36.22
C PRO A 117 -6.77 -10.94 -37.45
N LEU A 118 -5.45 -10.85 -37.61
CA LEU A 118 -4.79 -10.52 -38.88
C LEU A 118 -4.10 -11.78 -39.44
N PRO A 119 -3.99 -11.94 -40.77
CA PRO A 119 -3.74 -13.25 -41.37
C PRO A 119 -2.27 -13.55 -41.66
N GLY A 120 -1.96 -14.86 -41.73
CA GLY A 120 -0.95 -15.38 -42.66
C GLY A 120 0.41 -15.77 -42.09
N GLN A 121 0.60 -17.08 -41.90
CA GLN A 121 1.83 -17.79 -42.27
C GLN A 121 1.57 -19.29 -42.34
N ASN A 122 1.85 -19.89 -43.50
CA ASN A 122 1.90 -21.34 -43.66
C ASN A 122 3.28 -21.86 -43.23
N LEU A 123 3.33 -23.06 -42.66
CA LEU A 123 4.54 -23.88 -42.61
C LEU A 123 4.14 -25.35 -42.80
N ASP A 124 4.71 -25.97 -43.83
CA ASP A 124 4.41 -27.34 -44.24
C ASP A 124 5.00 -28.40 -43.31
N VAL A 125 4.18 -29.38 -42.92
CA VAL A 125 4.64 -30.74 -42.56
C VAL A 125 3.62 -31.75 -43.09
N GLN A 126 3.98 -32.51 -44.13
CA GLN A 126 3.32 -33.79 -44.44
C GLN A 126 3.88 -34.90 -43.52
N PRO A 127 3.15 -36.02 -43.36
CA PRO A 127 3.54 -37.15 -44.21
C PRO A 127 2.38 -37.86 -44.91
N SER A 128 2.63 -38.18 -46.19
CA SER A 128 2.00 -39.27 -46.95
C SER A 128 2.24 -40.64 -46.27
N GLN A 129 1.53 -41.73 -46.53
CA GLN A 129 0.28 -42.05 -47.26
C GLN A 129 -0.06 -43.52 -46.90
N ASN A 130 -1.33 -43.94 -46.90
CA ASN A 130 -1.67 -45.26 -47.45
C ASN A 130 -3.13 -45.38 -47.88
N GLN A 131 -3.41 -46.32 -48.79
CA GLN A 131 -4.50 -46.22 -49.77
C GLN A 131 -5.81 -46.94 -49.37
N VAL A 132 -6.87 -46.62 -50.13
CA VAL A 132 -8.25 -47.14 -50.00
C VAL A 132 -8.37 -48.58 -50.54
N PRO A 133 -9.48 -49.30 -50.30
CA PRO A 133 -10.52 -49.31 -51.35
C PRO A 133 -11.98 -49.19 -50.84
N GLU A 134 -12.81 -48.65 -51.72
CA GLU A 134 -14.22 -48.32 -51.50
C GLU A 134 -15.14 -49.52 -51.83
N VAL A 135 -16.11 -49.85 -50.96
CA VAL A 135 -17.08 -50.96 -51.18
C VAL A 135 -18.52 -50.57 -50.83
N LYS A 136 -19.26 -50.17 -51.87
CA LYS A 136 -20.70 -50.40 -52.15
C LYS A 136 -21.67 -50.61 -50.96
N THR A 137 -22.57 -49.64 -50.76
CA THR A 137 -23.78 -49.78 -49.94
C THR A 137 -24.97 -50.40 -50.70
N PRO A 138 -25.76 -51.26 -50.04
CA PRO A 138 -27.21 -51.40 -50.26
C PRO A 138 -28.03 -50.72 -49.15
N PRO A 139 -29.37 -50.54 -49.31
CA PRO A 139 -30.07 -49.44 -48.63
C PRO A 139 -30.95 -49.79 -47.41
N THR A 140 -31.17 -48.75 -46.59
CA THR A 140 -32.37 -48.48 -45.75
C THR A 140 -32.87 -49.52 -44.75
N GLN A 141 -32.62 -49.24 -43.47
CA GLN A 141 -33.68 -49.26 -42.44
C GLN A 141 -33.90 -47.80 -41.96
N PRO A 142 -35.12 -47.42 -41.53
CA PRO A 142 -35.41 -46.03 -41.16
C PRO A 142 -34.74 -45.63 -39.84
N PRO A 143 -34.13 -44.43 -39.74
CA PRO A 143 -33.56 -43.96 -38.49
C PRO A 143 -34.65 -43.67 -37.46
N ALA A 144 -34.41 -44.07 -36.20
CA ALA A 144 -35.27 -43.72 -35.08
C ALA A 144 -35.36 -42.18 -34.91
N ALA A 145 -36.48 -41.72 -34.34
CA ALA A 145 -36.80 -40.30 -34.24
C ALA A 145 -35.66 -39.48 -33.62
N GLN A 146 -35.20 -38.46 -34.36
CA GLN A 146 -34.21 -37.50 -33.87
C GLN A 146 -34.80 -36.74 -32.67
N PRO A 147 -34.15 -36.73 -31.48
CA PRO A 147 -34.41 -35.67 -30.53
C PRO A 147 -33.97 -34.36 -31.20
N THR A 148 -34.89 -33.40 -31.32
CA THR A 148 -34.60 -32.09 -31.92
C THR A 148 -33.38 -31.46 -31.24
N PRO A 149 -32.44 -30.85 -31.98
CA PRO A 149 -31.29 -30.19 -31.38
C PRO A 149 -31.76 -28.95 -30.61
N SER A 150 -32.03 -29.13 -29.32
CA SER A 150 -32.35 -28.04 -28.40
C SER A 150 -31.23 -27.01 -28.45
N LYS A 151 -31.55 -25.78 -28.85
CA LYS A 151 -30.65 -24.64 -28.70
C LYS A 151 -30.35 -24.42 -27.21
N LYS A 152 -29.32 -25.09 -26.70
CA LYS A 152 -28.55 -24.58 -25.57
C LYS A 152 -27.68 -23.46 -26.11
N THR A 153 -28.30 -22.31 -26.31
CA THR A 153 -27.61 -21.02 -26.36
C THR A 153 -26.75 -20.89 -25.10
N ASP A 154 -25.62 -20.17 -25.18
CA ASP A 154 -24.81 -19.80 -24.01
C ASP A 154 -25.53 -18.73 -23.16
N GLU A 155 -26.70 -19.08 -22.65
CA GLU A 155 -27.54 -18.23 -21.82
C GLU A 155 -26.93 -18.17 -20.41
N PHE A 156 -26.29 -17.04 -20.13
CA PHE A 156 -25.68 -16.74 -18.83
C PHE A 156 -26.72 -16.92 -17.72
N PRO A 157 -26.43 -17.68 -16.64
CA PRO A 157 -27.43 -18.06 -15.64
C PRO A 157 -28.15 -16.82 -15.08
N PRO A 158 -29.49 -16.91 -14.89
CA PRO A 158 -30.33 -15.76 -14.60
C PRO A 158 -29.86 -15.06 -13.32
N ASN A 159 -29.70 -13.74 -13.37
CA ASN A 159 -29.10 -12.99 -12.27
C ASN A 159 -29.90 -13.21 -10.97
N PRO A 160 -29.32 -13.83 -9.93
CA PRO A 160 -30.05 -14.15 -8.70
C PRO A 160 -30.47 -12.89 -7.92
N LEU A 161 -29.89 -11.72 -8.24
CA LEU A 161 -30.30 -10.42 -7.72
C LEU A 161 -31.50 -9.80 -8.45
N GLU A 162 -31.97 -10.35 -9.57
CA GLU A 162 -33.10 -9.82 -10.35
C GLU A 162 -34.44 -10.55 -10.06
N SER A 163 -34.41 -11.64 -9.28
CA SER A 163 -35.62 -12.40 -8.90
C SER A 163 -36.61 -11.58 -8.05
N THR A 164 -37.80 -11.35 -8.61
CA THR A 164 -38.93 -10.58 -8.02
C THR A 164 -39.90 -11.42 -7.18
N ALA A 165 -39.61 -12.71 -6.94
CA ALA A 165 -40.47 -13.59 -6.16
C ALA A 165 -40.77 -13.03 -4.74
N PRO A 166 -42.03 -13.08 -4.25
CA PRO A 166 -42.38 -12.65 -2.91
C PRO A 166 -41.61 -13.40 -1.81
N ASP A 167 -41.33 -12.72 -0.70
CA ASP A 167 -40.61 -13.28 0.44
C ASP A 167 -41.40 -13.08 1.74
N PRO A 168 -41.52 -14.09 2.62
CA PRO A 168 -42.25 -13.96 3.89
C PRO A 168 -41.63 -12.96 4.89
N LEU A 169 -40.41 -12.46 4.65
CA LEU A 169 -39.82 -11.38 5.45
C LEU A 169 -40.31 -9.98 5.06
N LEU A 170 -41.10 -9.84 3.98
CA LEU A 170 -41.76 -8.58 3.60
C LEU A 170 -43.27 -8.65 3.87
N PRO A 171 -43.90 -7.58 4.39
CA PRO A 171 -45.33 -7.56 4.66
C PRO A 171 -46.12 -7.58 3.36
N GLN A 172 -47.02 -8.56 3.22
CA GLN A 172 -47.90 -8.71 2.04
C GLN A 172 -49.09 -7.75 2.13
N THR A 173 -48.84 -6.44 1.90
CA THR A 173 -49.90 -5.42 1.90
C THR A 173 -50.58 -5.33 0.53
N ALA A 174 -51.92 -5.29 0.51
CA ALA A 174 -52.70 -5.16 -0.72
C ALA A 174 -52.49 -3.84 -1.48
N VAL A 175 -51.92 -2.83 -0.82
CA VAL A 175 -51.47 -1.56 -1.41
C VAL A 175 -49.96 -1.41 -1.12
N PRO A 176 -49.13 -1.02 -2.11
CA PRO A 176 -47.72 -0.72 -1.88
C PRO A 176 -47.57 0.48 -0.94
N ARG A 177 -46.83 0.31 0.16
CA ARG A 177 -46.48 1.39 1.09
C ARG A 177 -45.03 1.26 1.59
N PRO A 178 -44.41 2.34 2.09
CA PRO A 178 -43.17 2.25 2.84
C PRO A 178 -43.32 1.37 4.09
N LEU A 179 -42.24 0.67 4.45
CA LEU A 179 -42.14 -0.03 5.74
C LEU A 179 -42.18 0.98 6.90
N SER A 180 -42.91 0.66 7.96
CA SER A 180 -42.87 1.38 9.24
C SER A 180 -41.51 1.21 9.93
N ALA A 181 -41.23 2.03 10.95
CA ALA A 181 -39.98 1.93 11.72
C ALA A 181 -39.82 0.55 12.41
N LEU A 182 -40.92 -0.06 12.87
CA LEU A 182 -40.91 -1.38 13.49
C LEU A 182 -40.61 -2.47 12.45
N GLU A 183 -41.30 -2.47 11.31
CA GLU A 183 -41.07 -3.42 10.22
C GLU A 183 -39.64 -3.33 9.68
N ARG A 184 -39.08 -2.12 9.53
CA ARG A 184 -37.66 -1.94 9.14
C ARG A 184 -36.72 -2.55 10.18
N LYS A 185 -36.94 -2.30 11.48
CA LYS A 185 -36.11 -2.87 12.55
C LYS A 185 -36.17 -4.40 12.59
N GLN A 186 -37.37 -4.97 12.41
CA GLN A 186 -37.58 -6.42 12.34
C GLN A 186 -36.90 -7.02 11.10
N LEU A 187 -37.05 -6.38 9.93
CA LEU A 187 -36.40 -6.79 8.69
C LEU A 187 -34.87 -6.74 8.83
N THR A 188 -34.29 -5.65 9.33
CA THR A 188 -32.83 -5.56 9.56
C THR A 188 -32.32 -6.74 10.41
N ALA A 189 -32.95 -7.02 11.56
CA ALA A 189 -32.55 -8.13 12.42
C ALA A 189 -32.70 -9.51 11.74
N ALA A 190 -33.74 -9.71 10.92
CA ALA A 190 -33.91 -10.94 10.13
C ALA A 190 -32.84 -11.09 9.04
N LEU A 191 -32.40 -10.00 8.42
CA LEU A 191 -31.37 -10.00 7.37
C LEU A 191 -29.96 -10.13 7.93
N ASP A 192 -29.70 -9.61 9.14
CA ASP A 192 -28.44 -9.85 9.86
C ASP A 192 -28.35 -11.32 10.32
N ASN A 193 -29.45 -11.93 10.77
CA ASN A 193 -29.53 -13.37 11.02
C ASN A 193 -29.29 -14.20 9.73
N LEU A 194 -29.90 -13.79 8.60
CA LEU A 194 -29.71 -14.44 7.30
C LEU A 194 -28.26 -14.38 6.83
N ASN A 195 -27.55 -13.26 7.04
CA ASN A 195 -26.10 -13.17 6.81
C ASN A 195 -25.31 -14.17 7.68
N ASN A 196 -25.67 -14.29 8.96
CA ASN A 196 -24.94 -15.14 9.89
C ASN A 196 -25.13 -16.62 9.54
N GLN A 197 -26.33 -17.01 9.09
CA GLN A 197 -26.61 -18.33 8.51
C GLN A 197 -25.79 -18.57 7.24
N ALA A 198 -25.77 -17.62 6.30
CA ALA A 198 -24.95 -17.72 5.09
C ALA A 198 -23.44 -17.87 5.40
N THR A 199 -22.95 -17.11 6.38
CA THR A 199 -21.56 -17.17 6.85
C THR A 199 -21.22 -18.54 7.45
N ALA A 200 -22.09 -19.10 8.29
CA ALA A 200 -21.92 -20.44 8.85
C ALA A 200 -22.02 -21.54 7.78
N THR A 201 -22.89 -21.35 6.78
CA THR A 201 -23.04 -22.28 5.63
C THR A 201 -21.77 -22.31 4.78
N LEU A 202 -21.12 -21.15 4.55
CA LEU A 202 -19.82 -21.09 3.88
C LEU A 202 -18.71 -21.76 4.70
N GLN A 203 -18.70 -21.57 6.03
CA GLN A 203 -17.75 -22.23 6.94
C GLN A 203 -17.91 -23.76 6.97
N GLN A 204 -19.10 -24.27 6.65
CA GLN A 204 -19.38 -25.71 6.46
C GLN A 204 -18.97 -26.23 5.08
N GLY A 205 -18.50 -25.35 4.18
CA GLY A 205 -18.11 -25.69 2.80
C GLY A 205 -19.23 -25.59 1.77
N ASP A 206 -20.49 -25.37 2.18
CA ASP A 206 -21.60 -25.16 1.23
C ASP A 206 -21.61 -23.70 0.73
N ARG A 207 -20.70 -23.45 -0.21
CA ARG A 207 -20.59 -22.19 -0.95
C ARG A 207 -21.86 -21.84 -1.73
N VAL A 208 -22.62 -22.83 -2.21
CA VAL A 208 -23.81 -22.59 -3.05
C VAL A 208 -24.99 -22.17 -2.20
N GLY A 209 -25.26 -22.87 -1.09
CA GLY A 209 -26.26 -22.48 -0.10
C GLY A 209 -25.95 -21.13 0.55
N ALA A 210 -24.68 -20.88 0.90
CA ALA A 210 -24.24 -19.59 1.43
C ALA A 210 -24.58 -18.42 0.48
N PHE A 211 -24.22 -18.55 -0.80
CA PHE A 211 -24.52 -17.51 -1.79
C PHE A 211 -26.02 -17.40 -2.10
N ALA A 212 -26.78 -18.50 -2.10
CA ALA A 212 -28.24 -18.45 -2.22
C ALA A 212 -28.90 -17.65 -1.06
N LEU A 213 -28.43 -17.84 0.18
CA LEU A 213 -28.88 -17.07 1.35
C LEU A 213 -28.48 -15.59 1.24
N TRP A 214 -27.24 -15.28 0.83
CA TRP A 214 -26.84 -13.89 0.56
C TRP A 214 -27.63 -13.25 -0.59
N TYR A 215 -27.96 -13.96 -1.67
CA TYR A 215 -28.80 -13.42 -2.74
C TYR A 215 -30.26 -13.17 -2.34
N ARG A 216 -30.76 -13.89 -1.34
CA ARG A 216 -32.01 -13.55 -0.67
C ARG A 216 -31.83 -12.26 0.16
N GLU A 217 -30.79 -12.18 0.98
CA GLU A 217 -30.51 -11.00 1.82
C GLU A 217 -30.37 -9.70 1.00
N LEU A 218 -29.56 -9.72 -0.05
CA LEU A 218 -29.27 -8.56 -0.90
C LEU A 218 -30.52 -8.01 -1.59
N ARG A 219 -31.40 -8.89 -2.07
CA ARG A 219 -32.69 -8.48 -2.64
C ARG A 219 -33.62 -7.84 -1.61
N LEU A 220 -33.60 -8.33 -0.37
CA LEU A 220 -34.45 -7.83 0.71
C LEU A 220 -33.96 -6.50 1.31
N ARG A 221 -32.63 -6.26 1.37
CA ARG A 221 -32.09 -4.96 1.84
C ARG A 221 -32.51 -3.77 0.98
N ARG A 222 -32.99 -3.99 -0.26
CA ARG A 222 -33.66 -2.97 -1.09
C ARG A 222 -34.80 -2.25 -0.36
N ALA A 223 -35.58 -2.98 0.45
CA ALA A 223 -36.70 -2.43 1.20
C ALA A 223 -36.27 -1.56 2.41
N LEU A 224 -34.99 -1.64 2.81
CA LEU A 224 -34.38 -0.76 3.81
C LEU A 224 -33.77 0.51 3.17
N GLY A 225 -33.43 0.46 1.88
CA GLY A 225 -32.95 1.60 1.08
C GLY A 225 -31.57 1.37 0.47
N ALA A 226 -31.22 2.22 -0.52
CA ALA A 226 -30.02 2.06 -1.35
C ALA A 226 -28.70 2.01 -0.54
N VAL A 227 -28.60 2.72 0.59
CA VAL A 227 -27.41 2.70 1.46
C VAL A 227 -27.18 1.29 2.04
N GLU A 228 -28.24 0.64 2.56
CA GLU A 228 -28.13 -0.67 3.21
C GLU A 228 -28.02 -1.81 2.19
N GLU A 229 -28.63 -1.69 1.01
CA GLU A 229 -28.35 -2.60 -0.10
C GLU A 229 -26.87 -2.49 -0.52
N THR A 230 -26.36 -1.28 -0.73
CA THR A 230 -24.99 -1.03 -1.23
C THR A 230 -23.92 -1.55 -0.27
N LYS A 231 -24.06 -1.30 1.04
CA LYS A 231 -23.15 -1.84 2.07
C LYS A 231 -23.05 -3.38 2.01
N ALA A 232 -24.19 -4.05 1.86
CA ALA A 232 -24.23 -5.51 1.81
C ALA A 232 -23.72 -6.05 0.46
N LEU A 233 -24.02 -5.38 -0.65
CA LEU A 233 -23.45 -5.71 -1.97
C LEU A 233 -21.93 -5.67 -1.92
N GLY A 234 -21.35 -4.61 -1.34
CA GLY A 234 -19.90 -4.52 -1.10
C GLY A 234 -19.37 -5.66 -0.23
N ARG A 235 -20.00 -5.92 0.93
CA ARG A 235 -19.61 -7.01 1.85
C ARG A 235 -19.61 -8.38 1.17
N VAL A 236 -20.71 -8.77 0.52
CA VAL A 236 -20.82 -10.06 -0.18
C VAL A 236 -19.91 -10.10 -1.42
N GLY A 237 -19.65 -8.94 -2.04
CA GLY A 237 -18.72 -8.80 -3.16
C GLY A 237 -17.25 -9.03 -2.78
N ASP A 238 -16.80 -8.55 -1.61
CA ASP A 238 -15.45 -8.83 -1.08
C ASP A 238 -15.29 -10.32 -0.68
N ILE A 239 -16.36 -10.95 -0.18
CA ILE A 239 -16.39 -12.41 0.05
C ILE A 239 -16.29 -13.15 -1.29
N ALA A 240 -17.12 -12.80 -2.28
CA ALA A 240 -17.09 -13.40 -3.63
C ALA A 240 -15.71 -13.22 -4.29
N TRP A 241 -15.06 -12.08 -4.11
CA TRP A 241 -13.71 -11.85 -4.60
C TRP A 241 -12.69 -12.78 -3.93
N LYS A 242 -12.70 -12.88 -2.59
CA LYS A 242 -11.80 -13.77 -1.83
C LYS A 242 -11.97 -15.24 -2.21
N GLU A 243 -13.22 -15.67 -2.41
CA GLU A 243 -13.58 -17.01 -2.88
C GLU A 243 -13.20 -17.27 -4.36
N SER A 244 -12.69 -16.28 -5.10
CA SER A 244 -12.43 -16.35 -6.55
C SER A 244 -13.68 -16.65 -7.37
N LEU A 245 -14.79 -16.02 -7.00
CA LEU A 245 -16.14 -16.34 -7.47
C LEU A 245 -16.64 -15.30 -8.50
N THR A 246 -16.07 -15.39 -9.72
CA THR A 246 -16.19 -14.35 -10.77
C THR A 246 -17.61 -14.00 -11.24
N PRO A 247 -18.57 -14.94 -11.44
CA PRO A 247 -19.94 -14.61 -11.86
C PRO A 247 -20.64 -13.73 -10.83
N ASP A 248 -20.44 -14.08 -9.57
CA ASP A 248 -21.07 -13.49 -8.39
C ASP A 248 -20.59 -12.06 -8.16
N VAL A 249 -19.28 -11.82 -8.31
CA VAL A 249 -18.70 -10.46 -8.38
C VAL A 249 -19.33 -9.67 -9.53
N ARG A 250 -19.49 -10.25 -10.73
CA ARG A 250 -20.08 -9.55 -11.89
C ARG A 250 -21.56 -9.17 -11.66
N TRP A 251 -22.38 -10.04 -11.09
CA TRP A 251 -23.78 -9.72 -10.76
C TRP A 251 -23.88 -8.61 -9.71
N ILE A 252 -23.02 -8.66 -8.68
CA ILE A 252 -22.95 -7.63 -7.63
C ILE A 252 -22.50 -6.29 -8.23
N THR A 253 -21.45 -6.28 -9.06
CA THR A 253 -21.01 -5.09 -9.80
C THR A 253 -22.13 -4.50 -10.66
N LYS A 254 -22.81 -5.30 -11.50
CA LYS A 254 -23.95 -4.85 -12.31
C LYS A 254 -25.02 -4.15 -11.46
N ARG A 255 -25.27 -4.63 -10.24
CA ARG A 255 -26.22 -4.00 -9.31
C ARG A 255 -25.68 -2.70 -8.70
N LEU A 256 -24.40 -2.65 -8.33
CA LEU A 256 -23.74 -1.40 -7.88
C LEU A 256 -23.78 -0.33 -8.99
N ASP A 257 -23.50 -0.71 -10.24
CA ASP A 257 -23.59 0.18 -11.41
C ASP A 257 -25.03 0.70 -11.60
N THR A 258 -26.03 -0.17 -11.40
CA THR A 258 -27.45 0.21 -11.46
C THR A 258 -27.81 1.24 -10.39
N ILE A 259 -27.35 1.06 -9.15
CA ILE A 259 -27.59 2.01 -8.05
C ILE A 259 -26.86 3.33 -8.31
N LEU A 260 -25.61 3.28 -8.79
CA LEU A 260 -24.85 4.47 -9.19
C LEU A 260 -25.59 5.25 -10.29
N ALA A 261 -26.05 4.58 -11.35
CA ALA A 261 -26.81 5.21 -12.43
C ALA A 261 -28.13 5.83 -11.93
N GLN A 262 -28.88 5.12 -11.08
CA GLN A 262 -30.11 5.63 -10.45
C GLN A 262 -29.86 6.94 -9.68
N HIS A 263 -28.80 7.00 -8.88
CA HIS A 263 -28.46 8.19 -8.09
C HIS A 263 -27.67 9.27 -8.86
N GLN A 264 -27.13 8.98 -10.04
CA GLN A 264 -26.58 9.97 -10.98
C GLN A 264 -27.68 10.62 -11.84
N LEU A 265 -28.65 9.86 -12.33
CA LEU A 265 -29.75 10.36 -13.17
C LEU A 265 -30.65 11.36 -12.44
N SER A 266 -30.74 11.29 -11.11
CA SER A 266 -31.45 12.28 -10.28
C SER A 266 -30.93 13.72 -10.43
N THR A 267 -29.72 13.93 -10.98
CA THR A 267 -29.22 15.27 -11.34
C THR A 267 -29.53 15.70 -12.77
N ALA A 268 -29.92 14.79 -13.66
CA ALA A 268 -30.16 15.08 -15.07
C ALA A 268 -31.66 15.30 -15.38
N THR A 269 -32.54 14.42 -14.87
CA THR A 269 -33.99 14.47 -15.18
C THR A 269 -34.67 15.74 -14.64
N MET A 270 -34.11 16.37 -13.61
CA MET A 270 -34.58 17.65 -13.06
C MET A 270 -34.23 18.87 -13.93
N ALA A 271 -33.34 18.72 -14.93
CA ALA A 271 -32.96 19.79 -15.85
C ALA A 271 -33.81 19.83 -17.14
N THR A 272 -34.71 18.85 -17.34
CA THR A 272 -35.50 18.70 -18.58
C THR A 272 -36.96 18.32 -18.31
N ALA A 273 -37.66 19.12 -17.49
CA ALA A 273 -39.12 19.10 -17.44
C ALA A 273 -39.67 20.01 -18.56
N PRO A 274 -40.47 19.50 -19.52
CA PRO A 274 -41.06 20.34 -20.57
C PRO A 274 -42.23 21.15 -20.00
N ALA A 275 -42.20 22.47 -20.17
CA ALA A 275 -43.34 23.32 -19.90
C ALA A 275 -44.43 23.10 -20.98
N THR A 276 -45.64 22.76 -20.55
CA THR A 276 -46.84 22.74 -21.40
C THR A 276 -47.35 24.17 -21.60
N GLY A 277 -47.73 24.55 -22.83
CA GLY A 277 -48.45 25.81 -23.05
C GLY A 277 -48.34 26.37 -24.47
N ASP A 278 -49.23 25.89 -25.35
CA ASP A 278 -50.02 26.62 -26.35
C ASP A 278 -49.37 27.57 -27.39
N THR A 279 -50.07 27.66 -28.52
CA THR A 279 -49.72 28.45 -29.71
C THR A 279 -50.42 29.81 -29.73
N VAL A 280 -49.71 30.89 -30.10
CA VAL A 280 -50.14 31.97 -31.03
C VAL A 280 -48.92 32.89 -31.34
N PRO A 281 -48.76 33.46 -32.56
CA PRO A 281 -47.50 34.12 -32.97
C PRO A 281 -47.59 35.64 -33.27
N LEU A 282 -46.40 36.27 -33.47
CA LEU A 282 -46.13 37.65 -33.95
C LEU A 282 -46.41 38.76 -32.89
N ASP A 283 -45.69 39.89 -32.79
CA ASP A 283 -44.81 40.62 -33.73
C ASP A 283 -43.40 41.00 -33.14
N PRO A 284 -42.45 41.56 -33.94
CA PRO A 284 -41.08 41.85 -33.50
C PRO A 284 -40.70 43.35 -33.37
N VAL A 285 -40.15 43.76 -32.21
CA VAL A 285 -39.37 45.02 -32.03
C VAL A 285 -38.18 44.73 -31.10
N ALA A 286 -37.02 45.34 -31.35
CA ALA A 286 -35.75 45.00 -30.69
C ALA A 286 -35.26 46.04 -29.66
N THR A 287 -34.74 45.54 -28.53
CA THR A 287 -33.89 46.25 -27.56
C THR A 287 -32.82 45.30 -27.00
N PRO A 288 -31.66 45.80 -26.51
CA PRO A 288 -30.56 44.96 -26.03
C PRO A 288 -30.86 44.26 -24.68
N PRO A 289 -30.17 43.15 -24.36
CA PRO A 289 -30.58 42.25 -23.28
C PRO A 289 -30.24 42.77 -21.87
N PRO A 290 -31.13 42.59 -20.88
CA PRO A 290 -30.75 42.64 -19.47
C PRO A 290 -29.99 41.36 -19.07
N SER A 291 -28.92 41.52 -18.31
CA SER A 291 -28.09 40.41 -17.81
C SER A 291 -28.84 39.56 -16.77
N ASN A 292 -29.45 38.45 -17.20
CA ASN A 292 -30.05 37.44 -16.30
C ASN A 292 -29.26 36.12 -16.32
N THR A 293 -28.10 36.12 -15.66
CA THR A 293 -27.48 34.89 -15.15
C THR A 293 -28.19 34.49 -13.85
N SER A 294 -29.40 33.94 -13.97
CA SER A 294 -30.14 33.34 -12.86
C SER A 294 -30.02 31.82 -12.90
N ASP A 295 -29.34 31.29 -11.89
CA ASP A 295 -29.14 29.87 -11.60
C ASP A 295 -30.37 28.98 -11.89
N THR A 296 -30.20 28.08 -12.87
CA THR A 296 -30.97 26.82 -12.96
C THR A 296 -30.18 25.65 -12.34
N SER A 297 -29.37 25.95 -11.31
CA SER A 297 -28.76 24.95 -10.44
C SER A 297 -29.85 24.34 -9.55
N ALA A 298 -30.52 23.30 -10.08
CA ALA A 298 -31.68 22.65 -9.47
C ALA A 298 -31.43 22.31 -7.98
N VAL A 299 -32.12 23.05 -7.10
CA VAL A 299 -31.90 22.98 -5.65
C VAL A 299 -32.55 21.71 -5.09
N LEU A 300 -31.82 20.59 -5.19
CA LEU A 300 -32.07 19.41 -4.36
C LEU A 300 -32.17 19.85 -2.90
N SER A 301 -33.15 19.35 -2.15
CA SER A 301 -33.29 19.72 -0.75
C SER A 301 -32.05 19.30 0.05
N SER A 302 -31.86 19.90 1.22
CA SER A 302 -30.77 19.51 2.13
C SER A 302 -30.85 18.01 2.49
N SER A 303 -32.07 17.47 2.61
CA SER A 303 -32.33 16.06 2.87
C SER A 303 -31.95 15.17 1.68
N ASP A 304 -32.37 15.52 0.46
CA ASP A 304 -32.08 14.73 -0.75
C ASP A 304 -30.58 14.70 -1.08
N ARG A 305 -29.89 15.84 -0.90
CA ARG A 305 -28.44 15.94 -1.09
C ARG A 305 -27.68 15.09 -0.06
N ALA A 306 -28.09 15.13 1.22
CA ALA A 306 -27.51 14.28 2.26
C ALA A 306 -27.77 12.78 2.01
N GLY A 307 -28.98 12.41 1.57
CA GLY A 307 -29.33 11.04 1.21
C GLY A 307 -28.51 10.51 0.03
N ARG A 308 -28.37 11.30 -1.04
CA ARG A 308 -27.51 10.98 -2.19
C ARG A 308 -26.05 10.82 -1.78
N LEU A 309 -25.55 11.72 -0.93
CA LEU A 309 -24.16 11.69 -0.44
C LEU A 309 -23.85 10.41 0.34
N ALA A 310 -24.76 9.97 1.21
CA ALA A 310 -24.63 8.71 1.93
C ALA A 310 -24.61 7.48 1.00
N VAL A 311 -25.39 7.50 -0.09
CA VAL A 311 -25.35 6.45 -1.12
C VAL A 311 -24.03 6.48 -1.91
N LEU A 312 -23.53 7.65 -2.29
CA LEU A 312 -22.22 7.78 -2.94
C LEU A 312 -21.08 7.28 -2.04
N GLN A 313 -21.09 7.62 -0.75
CA GLN A 313 -20.11 7.09 0.22
C GLN A 313 -20.18 5.57 0.33
N ALA A 314 -21.38 4.99 0.40
CA ALA A 314 -21.56 3.54 0.41
C ALA A 314 -21.07 2.88 -0.89
N LEU A 315 -21.34 3.48 -2.06
CA LEU A 315 -20.89 2.98 -3.35
C LEU A 315 -19.37 3.01 -3.46
N GLY A 316 -18.72 4.09 -3.02
CA GLY A 316 -17.25 4.19 -2.99
C GLY A 316 -16.60 3.04 -2.23
N VAL A 317 -17.10 2.74 -1.02
CA VAL A 317 -16.65 1.60 -0.21
C VAL A 317 -16.96 0.27 -0.89
N ALA A 318 -18.16 0.11 -1.48
CA ALA A 318 -18.54 -1.12 -2.15
C ALA A 318 -17.66 -1.42 -3.38
N TYR A 319 -17.30 -0.41 -4.19
CA TYR A 319 -16.38 -0.57 -5.31
C TYR A 319 -14.94 -0.88 -4.88
N GLN A 320 -14.47 -0.35 -3.75
CA GLN A 320 -13.20 -0.79 -3.13
C GLN A 320 -13.28 -2.27 -2.70
N GLN A 321 -14.39 -2.68 -2.12
CA GLN A 321 -14.65 -4.04 -1.67
C GLN A 321 -14.72 -5.05 -2.85
N VAL A 322 -15.36 -4.72 -3.98
CA VAL A 322 -15.30 -5.55 -5.21
C VAL A 322 -14.04 -5.31 -6.06
N ARG A 323 -13.02 -4.62 -5.53
CA ARG A 323 -11.70 -4.39 -6.16
C ARG A 323 -11.78 -3.68 -7.53
N LEU A 324 -12.71 -2.75 -7.68
CA LEU A 324 -12.89 -1.90 -8.86
C LEU A 324 -12.44 -0.45 -8.56
N PRO A 325 -11.15 -0.12 -8.70
CA PRO A 325 -10.63 1.20 -8.32
C PRO A 325 -11.19 2.36 -9.15
N LYS A 326 -11.44 2.16 -10.45
CA LYS A 326 -11.88 3.24 -11.36
C LYS A 326 -13.22 3.89 -10.94
N PRO A 327 -14.33 3.15 -10.72
CA PRO A 327 -15.57 3.74 -10.23
C PRO A 327 -15.43 4.30 -8.80
N ALA A 328 -14.65 3.64 -7.92
CA ALA A 328 -14.38 4.17 -6.58
C ALA A 328 -13.67 5.55 -6.63
N VAL A 329 -12.61 5.69 -7.44
CA VAL A 329 -11.91 6.97 -7.69
C VAL A 329 -12.90 8.03 -8.16
N ALA A 330 -13.69 7.76 -9.20
CA ALA A 330 -14.65 8.71 -9.75
C ALA A 330 -15.68 9.21 -8.71
N ILE A 331 -16.13 8.31 -7.82
CA ILE A 331 -17.04 8.63 -6.73
C ILE A 331 -16.36 9.50 -5.66
N TYR A 332 -15.14 9.15 -5.22
CA TYR A 332 -14.43 9.97 -4.23
C TYR A 332 -14.04 11.34 -4.80
N THR A 333 -13.68 11.44 -6.08
CA THR A 333 -13.52 12.73 -6.78
C THR A 333 -14.82 13.54 -6.75
N GLN A 334 -15.98 12.93 -7.06
CA GLN A 334 -17.28 13.63 -6.98
C GLN A 334 -17.61 14.12 -5.56
N ILE A 335 -17.32 13.32 -4.53
CA ILE A 335 -17.50 13.71 -3.11
C ILE A 335 -16.57 14.88 -2.74
N VAL A 336 -15.31 14.85 -3.15
CA VAL A 336 -14.37 15.98 -2.96
C VAL A 336 -14.88 17.25 -3.65
N THR A 337 -15.43 17.15 -4.87
CA THR A 337 -15.99 18.32 -5.59
C THR A 337 -17.20 18.92 -4.86
N ASP A 338 -18.18 18.11 -4.45
CA ASP A 338 -19.37 18.59 -3.72
C ASP A 338 -19.00 19.17 -2.34
N ALA A 339 -18.08 18.52 -1.60
CA ALA A 339 -17.59 19.03 -0.32
C ALA A 339 -16.89 20.39 -0.47
N LYS A 340 -16.02 20.55 -1.47
CA LYS A 340 -15.37 21.84 -1.80
C LYS A 340 -16.38 22.92 -2.17
N GLN A 341 -17.39 22.61 -2.98
CA GLN A 341 -18.47 23.54 -3.33
C GLN A 341 -19.26 24.01 -2.11
N ARG A 342 -19.54 23.11 -1.16
CA ARG A 342 -20.19 23.42 0.12
C ARG A 342 -19.28 24.07 1.17
N ARG A 343 -17.97 24.20 0.90
CA ARG A 343 -16.92 24.60 1.86
C ARG A 343 -16.88 23.69 3.10
N ASP A 344 -17.23 22.42 2.91
CA ASP A 344 -17.16 21.37 3.92
C ASP A 344 -15.70 20.88 4.03
N GLU A 345 -14.90 21.63 4.78
CA GLU A 345 -13.48 21.38 4.96
C GLU A 345 -13.19 19.99 5.53
N LYS A 346 -14.04 19.50 6.44
CA LYS A 346 -13.90 18.18 7.06
C LYS A 346 -14.12 17.08 6.02
N GLN A 347 -15.25 17.11 5.31
CA GLN A 347 -15.54 16.05 4.34
C GLN A 347 -14.60 16.11 3.12
N THR A 348 -14.14 17.30 2.75
CA THR A 348 -13.11 17.48 1.73
C THR A 348 -11.85 16.69 2.11
N ASP A 349 -11.40 16.80 3.36
CA ASP A 349 -10.22 16.07 3.84
C ASP A 349 -10.47 14.56 3.94
N GLU A 350 -11.58 14.12 4.54
CA GLU A 350 -11.93 12.69 4.66
C GLU A 350 -11.98 12.00 3.28
N ALA A 351 -12.54 12.67 2.27
CA ALA A 351 -12.62 12.16 0.92
C ALA A 351 -11.27 12.24 0.17
N LEU A 352 -10.47 13.29 0.36
CA LEU A 352 -9.11 13.40 -0.20
C LEU A 352 -8.17 12.32 0.39
N ILE A 353 -8.22 12.07 1.70
CA ILE A 353 -7.44 11.01 2.36
C ILE A 353 -7.79 9.64 1.76
N THR A 354 -9.10 9.37 1.60
CA THR A 354 -9.59 8.11 1.03
C THR A 354 -9.17 7.96 -0.44
N LEU A 355 -9.24 9.04 -1.23
CA LEU A 355 -8.81 9.07 -2.63
C LEU A 355 -7.28 8.85 -2.77
N ALA A 356 -6.47 9.54 -1.96
CA ALA A 356 -5.01 9.42 -1.97
C ALA A 356 -4.55 8.01 -1.59
N GLN A 357 -5.15 7.43 -0.56
CA GLN A 357 -4.90 6.05 -0.15
C GLN A 357 -5.36 5.05 -1.22
N LEU A 358 -6.49 5.30 -1.90
CA LEU A 358 -6.97 4.47 -3.00
C LEU A 358 -5.99 4.46 -4.18
N HIS A 359 -5.47 5.62 -4.58
CA HIS A 359 -4.44 5.70 -5.63
C HIS A 359 -3.17 4.93 -5.23
N LEU A 360 -2.66 5.07 -4.00
CA LEU A 360 -1.51 4.29 -3.53
C LEU A 360 -1.77 2.77 -3.51
N THR A 361 -2.93 2.34 -3.02
CA THR A 361 -3.29 0.91 -2.96
C THR A 361 -3.35 0.25 -4.35
N TRP A 362 -3.60 1.04 -5.40
CA TRP A 362 -3.63 0.59 -6.79
C TRP A 362 -2.44 1.07 -7.64
N LEU A 363 -1.35 1.48 -6.98
CA LEU A 363 -0.06 1.85 -7.59
C LEU A 363 -0.13 3.05 -8.56
N ASP A 364 -1.19 3.86 -8.46
CA ASP A 364 -1.39 5.09 -9.22
C ASP A 364 -0.64 6.26 -8.56
N TYR A 365 0.68 6.13 -8.53
CA TYR A 365 1.58 7.05 -7.86
C TYR A 365 1.49 8.52 -8.34
N PRO A 366 1.26 8.84 -9.63
CA PRO A 366 1.07 10.22 -10.07
C PRO A 366 -0.15 10.90 -9.43
N ASN A 367 -1.32 10.24 -9.43
CA ASN A 367 -2.52 10.83 -8.83
C ASN A 367 -2.47 10.80 -7.29
N ALA A 368 -1.82 9.79 -6.70
CA ALA A 368 -1.48 9.81 -5.27
C ALA A 368 -0.64 11.04 -4.90
N ALA A 369 0.38 11.38 -5.71
CA ALA A 369 1.20 12.56 -5.48
C ALA A 369 0.36 13.86 -5.55
N VAL A 370 -0.45 14.04 -6.60
CA VAL A 370 -1.35 15.22 -6.69
C VAL A 370 -2.26 15.34 -5.47
N THR A 371 -2.86 14.24 -5.02
CA THR A 371 -3.80 14.25 -3.89
C THR A 371 -3.10 14.49 -2.55
N TYR A 372 -1.93 13.89 -2.31
CA TYR A 372 -1.14 14.16 -1.10
C TYR A 372 -0.50 15.55 -1.07
N GLN A 373 -0.25 16.17 -2.22
CA GLN A 373 0.22 17.55 -2.31
C GLN A 373 -0.88 18.57 -1.95
N GLU A 374 -2.15 18.29 -2.29
CA GLU A 374 -3.26 19.09 -1.76
C GLU A 374 -3.40 18.90 -0.24
N LEU A 375 -3.37 17.65 0.24
CA LEU A 375 -3.49 17.33 1.67
C LEU A 375 -2.37 17.98 2.52
N SER A 376 -1.11 17.91 2.08
CA SER A 376 0.01 18.54 2.81
C SER A 376 -0.12 20.07 2.83
N SER A 377 -0.51 20.69 1.72
CA SER A 377 -0.79 22.14 1.67
C SER A 377 -1.93 22.55 2.59
N ARG A 378 -3.00 21.75 2.69
CA ARG A 378 -4.15 22.01 3.58
C ARG A 378 -3.78 21.83 5.05
N ALA A 379 -3.03 20.79 5.41
CA ALA A 379 -2.51 20.60 6.77
C ALA A 379 -1.59 21.76 7.19
N LYS A 380 -0.63 22.13 6.33
CA LYS A 380 0.28 23.27 6.51
C LYS A 380 -0.47 24.58 6.76
N ALA A 381 -1.49 24.88 5.94
CA ALA A 381 -2.30 26.09 6.06
C ALA A 381 -3.06 26.21 7.39
N ARG A 382 -3.33 25.09 8.07
CA ARG A 382 -3.97 25.06 9.40
C ARG A 382 -2.97 24.91 10.56
N GLY A 383 -1.67 24.85 10.27
CA GLY A 383 -0.63 24.60 11.28
C GLY A 383 -0.55 23.16 11.78
N ASP A 384 -1.24 22.22 11.13
CA ASP A 384 -1.26 20.79 11.50
C ASP A 384 0.03 20.10 11.05
N ARG A 385 1.09 20.30 11.84
CA ARG A 385 2.43 19.75 11.56
C ARG A 385 2.46 18.21 11.58
N GLN A 386 1.58 17.58 12.35
CA GLN A 386 1.50 16.12 12.42
C GLN A 386 1.03 15.57 11.07
N ASN A 387 -0.13 16.02 10.57
CA ASN A 387 -0.63 15.56 9.28
C ASN A 387 0.19 16.11 8.10
N GLU A 388 0.76 17.32 8.20
CA GLU A 388 1.73 17.82 7.20
C GLU A 388 2.88 16.82 7.00
N SER A 389 3.48 16.31 8.09
CA SER A 389 4.57 15.33 8.01
C SER A 389 4.14 14.00 7.37
N ILE A 390 2.95 13.50 7.72
CA ILE A 390 2.39 12.25 7.18
C ILE A 390 2.14 12.39 5.68
N TYR A 391 1.53 13.50 5.25
CA TYR A 391 1.22 13.74 3.84
C TYR A 391 2.48 14.03 3.01
N LEU A 392 3.47 14.77 3.53
CA LEU A 392 4.77 14.95 2.87
C LEU A 392 5.52 13.62 2.73
N THR A 393 5.46 12.73 3.73
CA THR A 393 6.05 11.37 3.65
C THR A 393 5.40 10.54 2.54
N ARG A 394 4.06 10.55 2.46
CA ARG A 394 3.31 9.84 1.41
C ARG A 394 3.54 10.45 0.02
N LEU A 395 3.68 11.77 -0.06
CA LEU A 395 3.99 12.50 -1.28
C LEU A 395 5.40 12.18 -1.80
N ALA A 396 6.41 12.21 -0.94
CA ALA A 396 7.78 11.82 -1.27
C ALA A 396 7.84 10.38 -1.80
N TYR A 397 7.21 9.43 -1.09
CA TYR A 397 7.09 8.04 -1.54
C TYR A 397 6.41 7.93 -2.91
N SER A 398 5.34 8.70 -3.15
CA SER A 398 4.63 8.71 -4.44
C SER A 398 5.56 9.15 -5.58
N TYR A 399 6.35 10.22 -5.40
CA TYR A 399 7.32 10.65 -6.40
C TYR A 399 8.50 9.67 -6.59
N GLU A 400 8.97 9.00 -5.53
CA GLU A 400 10.00 7.94 -5.63
C GLU A 400 9.52 6.72 -6.43
N GLN A 401 8.27 6.29 -6.24
CA GLN A 401 7.71 5.18 -7.00
C GLN A 401 7.36 5.58 -8.44
N ALA A 402 6.85 6.80 -8.65
CA ALA A 402 6.60 7.37 -9.97
C ALA A 402 7.88 7.74 -10.77
N LYS A 403 9.07 7.44 -10.24
CA LYS A 403 10.38 7.74 -10.85
C LYS A 403 10.58 9.22 -11.18
N GLN A 404 10.16 10.08 -10.26
CA GLN A 404 10.26 11.54 -10.32
C GLN A 404 11.22 12.06 -9.23
N PRO A 405 12.55 11.79 -9.35
CA PRO A 405 13.51 12.06 -8.28
C PRO A 405 13.66 13.56 -7.95
N ALA A 406 13.50 14.47 -8.91
CA ALA A 406 13.59 15.91 -8.65
C ALA A 406 12.45 16.42 -7.75
N GLN A 407 11.22 15.96 -8.03
CA GLN A 407 10.03 16.22 -7.22
C GLN A 407 10.17 15.56 -5.84
N ALA A 408 10.66 14.31 -5.79
CA ALA A 408 10.94 13.61 -4.53
C ALA A 408 11.91 14.41 -3.66
N ILE A 409 13.06 14.85 -4.19
CA ILE A 409 14.05 15.66 -3.46
C ILE A 409 13.42 16.93 -2.88
N THR A 410 12.60 17.64 -3.65
CA THR A 410 11.96 18.90 -3.20
C THR A 410 11.04 18.66 -2.01
N VAL A 411 10.25 17.58 -2.05
CA VAL A 411 9.34 17.20 -0.94
C VAL A 411 10.11 16.64 0.26
N GLN A 412 11.15 15.86 0.01
CA GLN A 412 12.03 15.33 1.07
C GLN A 412 12.78 16.46 1.79
N GLN A 413 13.24 17.49 1.09
CA GLN A 413 13.84 18.69 1.69
C GLN A 413 12.83 19.47 2.56
N GLN A 414 11.57 19.61 2.11
CA GLN A 414 10.51 20.20 2.94
C GLN A 414 10.24 19.38 4.21
N LEU A 415 10.28 18.06 4.10
CA LEU A 415 10.09 17.15 5.24
C LEU A 415 11.28 17.15 6.22
N VAL A 416 12.53 17.32 5.74
CA VAL A 416 13.69 17.58 6.62
C VAL A 416 13.46 18.86 7.43
N ALA A 417 13.15 19.98 6.76
CA ALA A 417 12.91 21.26 7.43
C ALA A 417 11.71 21.23 8.40
N LEU A 418 10.72 20.35 8.16
CA LEU A 418 9.64 20.10 9.11
C LEU A 418 10.12 19.30 10.33
N TYR A 419 10.86 18.20 10.13
CA TYR A 419 11.43 17.41 11.24
C TYR A 419 12.43 18.20 12.09
N GLU A 420 13.17 19.14 11.51
CA GLU A 420 14.05 20.08 12.24
C GLU A 420 13.28 21.04 13.18
N THR A 421 11.95 21.16 13.03
CA THR A 421 11.08 21.91 13.94
C THR A 421 10.32 21.05 14.96
N LEU A 422 10.57 19.74 15.01
CA LEU A 422 9.93 18.80 15.94
C LEU A 422 10.92 18.28 16.99
N PRO A 423 10.46 17.89 18.21
CA PRO A 423 11.37 17.55 19.30
C PRO A 423 12.21 16.28 19.11
N ASP A 424 11.86 15.42 18.15
CA ASP A 424 12.48 14.11 17.94
C ASP A 424 12.86 13.90 16.45
N PRO A 425 14.03 14.38 16.01
CA PRO A 425 14.43 14.39 14.60
C PRO A 425 15.02 13.06 14.08
N LEU A 426 14.78 11.93 14.76
CA LEU A 426 15.38 10.62 14.42
C LEU A 426 15.15 10.19 12.96
N SER A 427 14.10 10.67 12.28
CA SER A 427 13.83 10.34 10.87
C SER A 427 14.76 11.04 9.84
N ILE A 428 15.55 12.04 10.24
CA ILE A 428 16.34 12.86 9.31
C ILE A 428 17.47 12.08 8.58
N PRO A 429 18.27 11.19 9.20
CA PRO A 429 19.34 10.50 8.49
C PRO A 429 18.82 9.61 7.35
N ALA A 430 17.77 8.83 7.60
CA ALA A 430 17.11 8.01 6.59
C ALA A 430 16.58 8.85 5.41
N LEU A 431 16.02 10.02 5.72
CA LEU A 431 15.53 10.96 4.72
C LEU A 431 16.67 11.59 3.89
N LYS A 432 17.82 11.85 4.50
CA LYS A 432 19.03 12.33 3.78
C LYS A 432 19.64 11.24 2.87
N ILE A 433 19.63 9.97 3.28
CA ILE A 433 20.01 8.83 2.41
C ILE A 433 19.09 8.79 1.18
N LYS A 434 17.77 8.94 1.36
CA LYS A 434 16.81 9.00 0.25
C LYS A 434 17.03 10.18 -0.69
N ILE A 435 17.38 11.36 -0.17
CA ILE A 435 17.72 12.52 -1.00
C ILE A 435 18.99 12.23 -1.82
N ALA A 436 20.02 11.60 -1.21
CA ALA A 436 21.25 11.22 -1.90
C ALA A 436 21.02 10.16 -3.00
N ASP A 437 20.21 9.13 -2.74
CA ASP A 437 19.78 8.15 -3.74
C ASP A 437 19.09 8.82 -4.94
N ASN A 438 18.18 9.76 -4.69
CA ASN A 438 17.52 10.51 -5.77
C ASN A 438 18.50 11.43 -6.52
N TYR A 439 19.55 11.95 -5.87
CA TYR A 439 20.64 12.65 -6.57
C TYR A 439 21.53 11.71 -7.40
N GLN A 440 21.75 10.46 -6.98
CA GLN A 440 22.40 9.45 -7.84
C GLN A 440 21.56 9.16 -9.09
N LEU A 441 20.25 9.00 -8.96
CA LEU A 441 19.33 8.81 -10.09
C LEU A 441 19.30 9.99 -11.08
N LEU A 442 19.63 11.20 -10.61
CA LEU A 442 19.80 12.40 -11.44
C LEU A 442 21.23 12.60 -11.98
N ALA A 443 22.12 11.61 -11.79
CA ALA A 443 23.54 11.67 -12.14
C ALA A 443 24.29 12.86 -11.52
N ARG A 444 24.01 13.19 -10.25
CA ARG A 444 24.62 14.31 -9.50
C ARG A 444 25.47 13.82 -8.31
N PRO A 445 26.64 13.20 -8.56
CA PRO A 445 27.45 12.56 -7.52
C PRO A 445 27.90 13.54 -6.42
N ASP A 446 28.32 14.76 -6.77
CA ASP A 446 28.70 15.82 -5.82
C ASP A 446 27.58 16.12 -4.78
N GLN A 447 26.31 16.08 -5.20
CA GLN A 447 25.17 16.31 -4.30
C GLN A 447 24.83 15.08 -3.46
N ALA A 448 24.96 13.87 -4.04
CA ALA A 448 24.76 12.63 -3.30
C ALA A 448 25.81 12.43 -2.20
N GLU A 449 27.08 12.75 -2.46
CA GLU A 449 28.19 12.73 -1.49
C GLU A 449 27.85 13.55 -0.24
N GLN A 450 27.44 14.81 -0.42
CA GLN A 450 27.08 15.73 0.68
C GLN A 450 25.92 15.18 1.53
N TYR A 451 24.90 14.58 0.92
CA TYR A 451 23.74 14.08 1.63
C TYR A 451 24.02 12.74 2.36
N TYR A 452 24.82 11.82 1.81
CA TYR A 452 25.27 10.64 2.56
C TYR A 452 26.22 11.01 3.71
N GLN A 453 27.17 11.92 3.51
CA GLN A 453 28.03 12.44 4.59
C GLN A 453 27.20 13.04 5.72
N SER A 454 26.23 13.90 5.40
CA SER A 454 25.35 14.52 6.40
C SER A 454 24.42 13.50 7.08
N ALA A 455 24.02 12.41 6.41
CA ALA A 455 23.28 11.32 7.05
C ALA A 455 24.14 10.58 8.08
N TYR A 456 25.37 10.19 7.72
CA TYR A 456 26.30 9.51 8.63
C TYR A 456 26.62 10.37 9.87
N GLN A 457 26.94 11.65 9.67
CA GLN A 457 27.27 12.61 10.74
C GLN A 457 26.13 12.84 11.74
N LEU A 458 24.87 12.64 11.35
CA LEU A 458 23.70 12.74 12.24
C LEU A 458 23.33 11.39 12.87
N ALA A 459 23.51 10.29 12.14
CA ALA A 459 23.17 8.94 12.60
C ALA A 459 24.14 8.41 13.66
N GLN A 460 25.45 8.60 13.49
CA GLN A 460 26.47 8.04 14.38
C GLN A 460 26.35 8.55 15.84
N PRO A 461 26.29 9.86 16.13
CA PRO A 461 26.20 10.34 17.53
C PRO A 461 24.84 10.09 18.18
N THR A 462 23.81 9.76 17.39
CA THR A 462 22.48 9.34 17.89
C THR A 462 22.34 7.82 17.99
N LEU A 463 23.44 7.06 17.85
CA LEU A 463 23.51 5.60 17.86
C LEU A 463 22.59 4.90 16.84
N GLN A 464 22.22 5.60 15.77
CA GLN A 464 21.45 5.04 14.64
C GLN A 464 22.37 4.27 13.69
N LEU A 465 23.08 3.26 14.23
CA LEU A 465 24.18 2.57 13.56
C LEU A 465 23.78 1.95 12.21
N ALA A 466 22.51 1.57 12.03
CA ALA A 466 21.98 1.06 10.76
C ALA A 466 22.02 2.12 9.64
N TYR A 467 21.50 3.33 9.87
CA TYR A 467 21.56 4.42 8.87
C TYR A 467 22.99 4.97 8.72
N ALA A 468 23.79 4.93 9.79
CA ALA A 468 25.21 5.26 9.71
C ALA A 468 25.97 4.30 8.78
N SER A 469 25.69 2.98 8.89
CA SER A 469 26.26 1.95 8.01
C SER A 469 25.76 2.10 6.58
N GLU A 470 24.44 2.23 6.36
CA GLU A 470 23.89 2.43 5.01
C GLU A 470 24.51 3.66 4.32
N ALA A 471 24.62 4.79 5.03
CA ALA A 471 25.23 6.00 4.49
C ALA A 471 26.69 5.77 4.07
N LEU A 472 27.51 5.09 4.87
CA LEU A 472 28.90 4.76 4.50
C LEU A 472 28.96 3.75 3.36
N GLN A 473 28.14 2.69 3.35
CA GLN A 473 28.07 1.70 2.27
C GLN A 473 27.76 2.37 0.92
N LYS A 474 26.74 3.24 0.89
CA LYS A 474 26.33 4.01 -0.30
C LYS A 474 27.43 4.99 -0.75
N LEU A 475 28.11 5.64 0.19
CA LEU A 475 29.17 6.61 -0.08
C LEU A 475 30.44 5.94 -0.63
N GLY A 476 30.83 4.78 -0.10
CA GLY A 476 31.95 3.99 -0.61
C GLY A 476 31.67 3.45 -2.02
N ALA A 477 30.44 2.97 -2.26
CA ALA A 477 29.97 2.59 -3.60
C ALA A 477 29.95 3.77 -4.57
N LEU A 478 29.50 4.96 -4.13
CA LEU A 478 29.51 6.19 -4.92
C LEU A 478 30.93 6.57 -5.36
N TYR A 479 31.92 6.51 -4.46
CA TYR A 479 33.31 6.78 -4.82
C TYR A 479 33.90 5.73 -5.76
N ARG A 480 33.63 4.44 -5.54
CA ARG A 480 34.07 3.37 -6.46
C ARG A 480 33.50 3.55 -7.86
N ALA A 481 32.22 3.92 -7.97
CA ALA A 481 31.54 4.21 -9.24
C ALA A 481 32.02 5.50 -9.94
N ASN A 482 32.75 6.38 -9.24
CA ASN A 482 33.32 7.63 -9.77
C ASN A 482 34.86 7.61 -9.74
N ASP A 483 35.48 6.43 -9.76
CA ASP A 483 36.94 6.18 -9.76
C ASP A 483 37.74 6.85 -8.61
N ARG A 484 37.07 7.27 -7.53
CA ARG A 484 37.67 7.88 -6.34
C ARG A 484 38.15 6.80 -5.36
N LEU A 485 38.96 5.86 -5.85
CA LEU A 485 39.28 4.61 -5.15
C LEU A 485 39.94 4.83 -3.77
N ASP A 486 40.80 5.84 -3.59
CA ASP A 486 41.38 6.18 -2.28
C ASP A 486 40.34 6.70 -1.26
N ALA A 487 39.30 7.39 -1.73
CA ALA A 487 38.20 7.82 -0.86
C ALA A 487 37.24 6.65 -0.56
N ALA A 488 37.03 5.75 -1.52
CA ALA A 488 36.24 4.54 -1.32
C ALA A 488 36.86 3.64 -0.24
N LEU A 489 38.18 3.41 -0.29
CA LEU A 489 38.92 2.65 0.73
C LEU A 489 38.75 3.24 2.13
N LYS A 490 39.03 4.54 2.31
CA LYS A 490 38.82 5.24 3.59
C LYS A 490 37.41 5.06 4.14
N VAL A 491 36.39 5.19 3.29
CA VAL A 491 34.98 4.99 3.71
C VAL A 491 34.72 3.55 4.16
N PHE A 492 35.29 2.56 3.47
CA PHE A 492 35.13 1.16 3.88
C PHE A 492 35.94 0.81 5.14
N ASP A 493 37.07 1.45 5.41
CA ASP A 493 37.80 1.32 6.69
C ASP A 493 37.01 1.92 7.87
N TYR A 494 36.37 3.09 7.68
CA TYR A 494 35.42 3.64 8.65
C TYR A 494 34.18 2.73 8.81
N LEU A 495 33.70 2.10 7.73
CA LEU A 495 32.59 1.14 7.79
C LEU A 495 32.96 -0.11 8.61
N VAL A 496 34.15 -0.71 8.41
CA VAL A 496 34.64 -1.82 9.26
C VAL A 496 34.59 -1.42 10.73
N SER A 497 35.07 -0.22 11.05
CA SER A 497 35.11 0.32 12.42
C SER A 497 33.72 0.55 13.02
N LEU A 498 32.75 0.97 12.21
CA LEU A 498 31.35 1.15 12.62
C LEU A 498 30.62 -0.20 12.76
N GLU A 499 30.85 -1.14 11.86
CA GLU A 499 30.23 -2.47 11.90
C GLU A 499 30.80 -3.34 13.03
N GLN A 500 32.02 -3.04 13.49
CA GLN A 500 32.56 -3.58 14.74
C GLN A 500 31.82 -3.00 15.96
N GLN A 501 31.46 -1.72 15.98
CA GLN A 501 30.66 -1.10 17.05
C GLN A 501 29.22 -1.63 17.09
N SER A 502 28.65 -1.99 15.93
CA SER A 502 27.31 -2.59 15.82
C SER A 502 27.30 -4.12 16.00
N TYR A 503 28.47 -4.76 16.18
CA TYR A 503 28.68 -6.21 16.19
C TYR A 503 28.21 -6.94 14.91
N ASN A 504 28.11 -6.22 13.79
CA ASN A 504 27.61 -6.72 12.51
C ASN A 504 28.74 -7.41 11.70
N LEU A 505 29.01 -8.67 12.04
CA LEU A 505 30.01 -9.50 11.35
C LEU A 505 29.77 -9.62 9.83
N TYR A 506 28.51 -9.61 9.37
CA TYR A 506 28.18 -9.63 7.94
C TYR A 506 28.56 -8.30 7.26
N GLY A 507 28.30 -7.16 7.91
CA GLY A 507 28.71 -5.83 7.45
C GLY A 507 30.22 -5.68 7.38
N MET A 508 30.94 -6.08 8.44
CA MET A 508 32.41 -6.12 8.46
C MET A 508 32.97 -6.98 7.32
N MET A 509 32.43 -8.19 7.12
CA MET A 509 32.85 -9.11 6.06
C MET A 509 32.59 -8.53 4.65
N HIS A 510 31.46 -7.83 4.46
CA HIS A 510 31.18 -7.13 3.21
C HIS A 510 32.11 -5.92 2.98
N ALA A 511 32.43 -5.15 4.03
CA ALA A 511 33.37 -4.05 3.93
C ALA A 511 34.77 -4.54 3.51
N TYR A 512 35.27 -5.63 4.11
CA TYR A 512 36.52 -6.27 3.68
C TYR A 512 36.48 -6.84 2.25
N ASP A 513 35.32 -7.33 1.79
CA ASP A 513 35.11 -7.73 0.39
C ASP A 513 35.29 -6.53 -0.56
N GLN A 514 34.67 -5.38 -0.25
CA GLN A 514 34.83 -4.15 -1.05
C GLN A 514 36.27 -3.63 -1.03
N ILE A 515 36.94 -3.61 0.13
CA ILE A 515 38.36 -3.22 0.25
C ILE A 515 39.24 -4.14 -0.61
N GLY A 516 39.08 -5.46 -0.48
CA GLY A 516 39.84 -6.44 -1.25
C GLY A 516 39.64 -6.31 -2.75
N GLN A 517 38.40 -6.11 -3.19
CA GLN A 517 38.09 -5.86 -4.59
C GLN A 517 38.74 -4.56 -5.10
N ILE A 518 38.60 -3.43 -4.40
CA ILE A 518 39.20 -2.16 -4.83
C ILE A 518 40.73 -2.29 -4.90
N GLN A 519 41.37 -2.94 -3.92
CA GLN A 519 42.82 -3.13 -3.95
C GLN A 519 43.27 -4.05 -5.09
N ARG A 520 42.48 -5.06 -5.47
CA ARG A 520 42.73 -5.86 -6.69
C ARG A 520 42.58 -5.02 -7.95
N ASP A 521 41.53 -4.20 -8.03
CA ASP A 521 41.26 -3.33 -9.18
C ASP A 521 42.42 -2.32 -9.36
N ARG A 522 43.05 -1.89 -8.25
CA ARG A 522 44.30 -1.08 -8.22
C ARG A 522 45.59 -1.88 -8.43
N LYS A 523 45.53 -3.20 -8.65
CA LYS A 523 46.67 -4.14 -8.77
C LYS A 523 47.58 -4.23 -7.54
N GLN A 524 47.05 -3.92 -6.35
CA GLN A 524 47.77 -3.95 -5.07
C GLN A 524 47.57 -5.33 -4.39
N ASN A 525 47.96 -6.41 -5.07
CA ASN A 525 47.62 -7.80 -4.72
C ASN A 525 47.87 -8.14 -3.23
N GLN A 526 48.97 -7.69 -2.63
CA GLN A 526 49.27 -7.95 -1.21
C GLN A 526 48.22 -7.36 -0.26
N GLN A 527 47.78 -6.12 -0.50
CA GLN A 527 46.75 -5.45 0.30
C GLN A 527 45.36 -6.06 0.04
N ALA A 528 45.09 -6.47 -1.20
CA ALA A 528 43.89 -7.18 -1.57
C ALA A 528 43.79 -8.57 -0.89
N VAL A 529 44.88 -9.34 -0.87
CA VAL A 529 44.96 -10.61 -0.14
C VAL A 529 44.73 -10.38 1.36
N ALA A 530 45.35 -9.36 1.96
CA ALA A 530 45.17 -9.06 3.38
C ALA A 530 43.70 -8.75 3.73
N ALA A 531 43.01 -7.94 2.91
CA ALA A 531 41.59 -7.65 3.10
C ALA A 531 40.70 -8.90 2.94
N PHE A 532 40.90 -9.71 1.89
CA PHE A 532 40.16 -10.95 1.74
C PHE A 532 40.48 -12.00 2.82
N GLN A 533 41.65 -11.96 3.46
CA GLN A 533 41.97 -12.80 4.61
C GLN A 533 41.17 -12.41 5.86
N GLN A 534 40.95 -11.12 6.11
CA GLN A 534 40.03 -10.66 7.17
C GLN A 534 38.59 -11.08 6.86
N GLY A 535 38.15 -10.89 5.61
CA GLY A 535 36.87 -11.39 5.11
C GLY A 535 36.71 -12.91 5.30
N LEU A 536 37.75 -13.70 5.03
CA LEU A 536 37.77 -15.15 5.22
C LEU A 536 37.69 -15.55 6.71
N GLY A 537 38.29 -14.78 7.62
CA GLY A 537 38.18 -15.00 9.05
C GLY A 537 36.72 -14.90 9.53
N LEU A 538 36.04 -13.81 9.14
CA LEU A 538 34.62 -13.60 9.42
C LEU A 538 33.73 -14.63 8.72
N ALA A 539 34.02 -14.96 7.45
CA ALA A 539 33.33 -15.99 6.68
C ALA A 539 33.40 -17.38 7.35
N ARG A 540 34.52 -17.73 7.98
CA ARG A 540 34.69 -18.96 8.76
C ARG A 540 33.85 -18.94 10.05
N GLN A 541 33.86 -17.83 10.78
CA GLN A 541 33.04 -17.65 11.99
C GLN A 541 31.54 -17.72 11.68
N LEU A 542 31.11 -17.11 10.57
CA LEU A 542 29.72 -17.11 10.08
C LEU A 542 29.32 -18.40 9.33
N LYS A 543 30.30 -19.25 8.97
CA LYS A 543 30.15 -20.40 8.06
C LYS A 543 29.53 -20.04 6.69
N TYR A 544 29.80 -18.83 6.19
CA TYR A 544 29.16 -18.24 5.00
C TYR A 544 30.20 -17.67 4.03
N ARG A 545 30.06 -17.91 2.71
CA ARG A 545 30.98 -17.44 1.63
C ARG A 545 32.48 -17.79 1.81
N GLN A 546 32.81 -18.83 2.58
CA GLN A 546 34.21 -19.26 2.79
C GLN A 546 34.95 -19.56 1.48
N ASP A 547 34.30 -20.28 0.55
CA ASP A 547 34.90 -20.68 -0.72
C ASP A 547 35.16 -19.48 -1.64
N TYR A 548 34.29 -18.46 -1.59
CA TYR A 548 34.46 -17.21 -2.33
C TYR A 548 35.75 -16.49 -1.91
N PHE A 549 35.93 -16.20 -0.61
CA PHE A 549 37.14 -15.52 -0.16
C PHE A 549 38.40 -16.36 -0.39
N THR A 550 38.29 -17.69 -0.27
CA THR A 550 39.38 -18.63 -0.59
C THR A 550 39.76 -18.54 -2.07
N ALA A 551 38.79 -18.50 -2.99
CA ALA A 551 39.03 -18.34 -4.42
C ALA A 551 39.65 -16.97 -4.76
N GLN A 552 39.15 -15.87 -4.19
CA GLN A 552 39.70 -14.53 -4.42
C GLN A 552 41.16 -14.40 -3.94
N ILE A 553 41.55 -15.08 -2.85
CA ILE A 553 42.95 -15.15 -2.41
C ILE A 553 43.79 -16.01 -3.37
N GLN A 554 43.26 -17.14 -3.85
CA GLN A 554 43.96 -18.01 -4.82
C GLN A 554 44.15 -17.37 -6.19
N GLU A 555 43.23 -16.50 -6.64
CA GLU A 555 43.32 -15.78 -7.91
C GLU A 555 44.49 -14.79 -7.96
N MET A 556 44.81 -14.13 -6.85
CA MET A 556 45.83 -13.07 -6.79
C MET A 556 47.23 -13.56 -6.39
N ASN A 557 47.36 -14.86 -6.09
CA ASN A 557 48.61 -15.58 -5.84
C ASN A 557 49.09 -16.35 -7.10
N LYS A 558 48.51 -16.06 -8.28
CA LYS A 558 48.89 -16.57 -9.60
C LYS A 558 49.50 -15.45 -10.43
#